data_AF-A0A1G2MZ66-F1
#
_entry.id   AF-A0A1G2MZ66-F1
#
_cell.length_a   1.000
_cell.length_b   1.000
_cell.length_c   1.000
_cell.angle_alpha   90.00
_cell.angle_beta   90.00
_cell.angle_gamma   90.00
#
_symmetry.space_group_name_H-M   'P 1'
#
loop_
_entity.id
_entity.type
_entity.pdbx_description
1 polymer ?
#
loop_
_entity_poly.entity_id
_entity_poly.type
_entity_poly.pdbx_seq_one_letter_code
_entity_poly.pdbx_strand_id
1 'polypeptide(L)'
;MKEPEKSLYIRVIELALKYPKGFKSADILDNNKLNLEDWERSIVMRHFKNACDHSNWNDSTKGETIFLFIHGNHSQANSPDNMYMLTFDAEFTFIDFLELKFARENAREARTLSNRAIWISIIAIIVSALVPIVTASLMTQTVKIDDNQFRSSFTSAMPALSSSTSVMTK
;
A
#
# COMPACT_ATOMS: atom_id res chain seq x y z
N MET A 1 14.62 2.91 -2.09
CA MET A 1 13.87 3.14 -3.34
C MET A 1 13.57 4.62 -3.38
N LYS A 2 14.28 5.40 -4.22
CA LYS A 2 14.07 6.86 -4.35
C LYS A 2 12.62 7.09 -4.80
N GLU A 3 11.91 8.03 -4.17
CA GLU A 3 10.63 8.50 -4.73
C GLU A 3 10.88 8.97 -6.17
N PRO A 4 9.96 8.71 -7.11
CA PRO A 4 10.06 9.33 -8.42
C PRO A 4 10.10 10.84 -8.21
N GLU A 5 11.18 11.48 -8.65
CA GLU A 5 11.29 12.93 -8.67
C GLU A 5 10.00 13.48 -9.28
N LYS A 6 9.26 14.27 -8.49
CA LYS A 6 7.97 14.83 -8.93
C LYS A 6 8.21 15.54 -10.27
N SER A 7 7.43 15.19 -11.29
CA SER A 7 7.59 15.82 -12.61
C SER A 7 7.40 17.34 -12.51
N LEU A 8 8.08 18.09 -13.37
CA LEU A 8 8.02 19.56 -13.41
C LEU A 8 6.56 20.06 -13.40
N TYR A 9 5.71 19.49 -14.26
CA TYR A 9 4.31 19.85 -14.36
C TYR A 9 3.55 19.66 -13.04
N ILE A 10 3.73 18.51 -12.39
CA ILE A 10 3.07 18.23 -11.12
C ILE A 10 3.55 19.20 -10.03
N ARG A 11 4.85 19.52 -9.98
CA ARG A 11 5.40 20.51 -9.05
C ARG A 11 4.79 21.90 -9.27
N VAL A 12 4.69 22.33 -10.53
CA VAL A 12 4.14 23.63 -10.92
C VAL A 12 2.65 23.71 -10.60
N ILE A 13 1.88 22.68 -10.95
CA ILE A 13 0.44 22.60 -10.66
C ILE A 13 0.19 22.59 -9.14
N GLU A 14 0.94 21.79 -8.38
CA GLU A 14 0.84 21.73 -6.91
C GLU A 14 1.10 23.09 -6.25
N LEU A 15 2.01 23.90 -6.81
CA LEU A 15 2.24 25.25 -6.33
C LEU A 15 1.11 26.20 -6.74
N ALA A 16 0.71 26.17 -8.01
CA ALA A 16 -0.31 27.06 -8.57
C ALA A 16 -1.69 26.87 -7.90
N LEU A 17 -2.04 25.64 -7.50
CA LEU A 17 -3.26 25.32 -6.75
C LEU A 17 -3.36 26.06 -5.39
N LYS A 18 -2.25 26.57 -4.85
CA LYS A 18 -2.27 27.40 -3.62
C LYS A 18 -2.84 28.81 -3.86
N TYR A 19 -3.04 29.19 -5.12
CA TYR A 19 -3.55 30.48 -5.54
C TYR A 19 -4.90 30.33 -6.27
N PRO A 20 -5.99 30.02 -5.55
CA PRO A 20 -7.30 29.76 -6.16
C PRO A 20 -7.94 31.00 -6.82
N LYS A 21 -7.37 32.19 -6.59
CA LYS A 21 -7.79 33.45 -7.22
C LYS A 21 -6.93 33.84 -8.41
N GLY A 22 -5.97 32.99 -8.78
CA GLY A 22 -4.96 33.26 -9.79
C GLY A 22 -3.63 33.73 -9.20
N PHE A 23 -2.59 33.66 -10.03
CA PHE A 23 -1.21 33.93 -9.70
C PHE A 23 -0.52 34.68 -10.84
N LYS A 24 0.58 35.36 -10.52
CA LYS A 24 1.46 36.01 -11.50
C LYS A 24 2.54 35.04 -11.95
N SER A 25 3.15 35.33 -13.10
CA SER A 25 4.28 34.53 -13.61
C SER A 25 5.45 34.48 -12.62
N ALA A 26 5.75 35.58 -11.93
CA ALA A 26 6.78 35.66 -10.90
C ALA A 26 6.50 34.74 -9.69
N ASP A 27 5.22 34.57 -9.31
CA ASP A 27 4.84 33.72 -8.15
C ASP A 27 5.20 32.24 -8.36
N ILE A 28 5.39 31.84 -9.63
CA ILE A 28 5.81 30.50 -10.05
C ILE A 28 7.30 30.49 -10.41
N LEU A 29 7.72 31.37 -11.32
CA LEU A 29 9.08 31.34 -11.88
C LEU A 29 10.15 31.67 -10.84
N ASP A 30 9.88 32.63 -9.96
CA ASP A 30 10.83 33.11 -8.94
C ASP A 30 10.60 32.43 -7.58
N ASN A 31 9.80 31.37 -7.56
CA ASN A 31 9.49 30.66 -6.33
C ASN A 31 10.61 29.70 -5.92
N ASN A 32 11.28 30.00 -4.81
CA ASN A 32 12.32 29.15 -4.24
C ASN A 32 11.85 27.73 -3.91
N LYS A 33 10.53 27.50 -3.70
CA LYS A 33 9.99 26.16 -3.45
C LYS A 33 10.02 25.26 -4.67
N LEU A 34 9.93 25.85 -5.87
CA LEU A 34 10.05 25.08 -7.10
C LEU A 34 11.50 24.73 -7.37
N ASN A 35 12.46 25.62 -7.10
CA ASN A 35 13.87 25.40 -7.42
C ASN A 35 14.05 24.96 -8.89
N LEU A 36 13.56 25.80 -9.82
CA LEU A 36 13.57 25.51 -11.25
C LEU A 36 14.98 25.64 -11.82
N GLU A 37 15.41 24.66 -12.60
CA GLU A 37 16.57 24.81 -13.47
C GLU A 37 16.26 25.76 -14.65
N ASP A 38 17.27 26.33 -15.30
CA ASP A 38 17.09 27.33 -16.37
C ASP A 38 16.25 26.80 -17.55
N TRP A 39 16.41 25.51 -17.88
CA TRP A 39 15.62 24.88 -18.92
C TRP A 39 14.17 24.62 -18.48
N GLU A 40 13.94 24.25 -17.20
CA GLU A 40 12.60 24.10 -16.63
C GLU A 40 11.87 25.44 -16.63
N ARG A 41 12.56 26.51 -16.21
CA ARG A 41 12.07 27.89 -16.25
C ARG A 41 11.66 28.30 -17.67
N SER A 42 12.44 27.90 -18.67
CA SER A 42 12.13 28.16 -20.10
C SER A 42 10.87 27.43 -20.58
N ILE A 43 10.63 26.21 -20.09
CA ILE A 43 9.39 25.46 -20.38
C ILE A 43 8.19 26.16 -19.73
N VAL A 44 8.28 26.50 -18.45
CA VAL A 44 7.18 27.18 -17.74
C VAL A 44 6.87 28.54 -18.38
N MET A 45 7.89 29.30 -18.78
CA MET A 45 7.71 30.56 -19.50
C MET A 45 6.99 30.37 -20.84
N ARG A 46 7.26 29.27 -21.55
CA ARG A 46 6.53 28.94 -22.78
C ARG A 46 5.05 28.73 -22.53
N HIS A 47 4.66 28.10 -21.43
CA HIS A 47 3.25 27.94 -21.06
C HIS A 47 2.58 29.28 -20.75
N PHE A 48 3.26 30.20 -20.06
CA PHE A 48 2.73 31.56 -19.85
C PHE A 48 2.54 32.30 -21.17
N LYS A 49 3.51 32.17 -22.09
CA LYS A 49 3.40 32.76 -23.43
C LYS A 49 2.23 32.18 -24.21
N ASN A 50 2.12 30.85 -24.25
CA ASN A 50 1.01 30.17 -24.91
C ASN A 50 -0.34 30.63 -24.36
N ALA A 51 -0.48 30.74 -23.03
CA ALA A 51 -1.70 31.23 -22.39
C ALA A 51 -2.08 32.65 -22.81
N CYS A 52 -1.13 33.58 -22.87
CA CYS A 52 -1.37 34.92 -23.41
C CYS A 52 -1.76 34.86 -24.88
N ASP A 53 -1.06 34.07 -25.67
CA ASP A 53 -1.31 33.95 -27.10
C ASP A 53 -2.71 33.36 -27.37
N HIS A 54 -3.16 32.36 -26.60
CA HIS A 54 -4.50 31.78 -26.68
C HIS A 54 -5.60 32.78 -26.34
N SER A 55 -5.38 33.63 -25.34
CA SER A 55 -6.39 34.62 -24.93
C SER A 55 -6.63 35.72 -25.98
N ASN A 56 -5.61 36.02 -26.79
CA ASN A 56 -5.68 37.09 -27.77
C ASN A 56 -6.50 36.70 -28.99
N TRP A 57 -6.24 35.53 -29.57
CA TRP A 57 -6.73 35.19 -30.91
C TRP A 57 -7.42 33.82 -30.92
N ASN A 58 -8.52 33.75 -31.66
CA ASN A 58 -9.39 32.57 -31.86
C ASN A 58 -8.73 31.46 -32.70
N ASP A 59 -7.43 31.25 -32.51
CA ASP A 59 -6.60 30.39 -33.35
C ASP A 59 -6.30 29.07 -32.63
N SER A 60 -6.86 27.99 -33.16
CA SER A 60 -6.79 26.62 -32.62
C SER A 60 -5.44 25.93 -32.86
N THR A 61 -4.46 26.62 -33.46
CA THR A 61 -3.14 26.05 -33.79
C THR A 61 -2.07 26.29 -32.72
N LYS A 62 -2.41 26.96 -31.62
CA LYS A 62 -1.46 27.39 -30.59
C LYS A 62 -1.09 26.26 -29.63
N GLY A 63 0.20 26.17 -29.29
CA GLY A 63 0.77 25.09 -28.49
C GLY A 63 0.12 24.94 -27.11
N GLU A 64 -0.02 23.70 -26.66
CA GLU A 64 -0.70 23.32 -25.42
C GLU A 64 -0.19 24.09 -24.20
N THR A 65 -1.09 24.40 -23.27
CA THR A 65 -0.75 25.07 -22.02
C THR A 65 -1.54 24.60 -20.82
N ILE A 66 -0.87 24.56 -19.66
CA ILE A 66 -1.48 24.28 -18.36
C ILE A 66 -2.02 25.54 -17.69
N PHE A 67 -1.83 26.71 -18.31
CA PHE A 67 -2.24 27.99 -17.77
C PHE A 67 -3.35 28.63 -18.59
N LEU A 68 -4.33 29.19 -17.90
CA LEU A 68 -5.34 30.06 -18.44
C LEU A 68 -4.95 31.52 -18.14
N PHE A 69 -4.96 32.38 -19.16
CA PHE A 69 -4.79 33.81 -18.95
C PHE A 69 -6.12 34.44 -18.53
N ILE A 70 -6.11 35.25 -17.46
CA ILE A 70 -7.31 35.91 -16.94
C ILE A 70 -7.40 37.35 -17.46
N HIS A 71 -6.39 38.17 -17.18
CA HIS A 71 -6.34 39.58 -17.60
C HIS A 71 -4.91 40.14 -17.49
N GLY A 72 -4.65 41.25 -18.17
CA GLY A 72 -3.38 41.97 -18.14
C GLY A 72 -2.90 42.42 -19.52
N ASN A 73 -1.60 42.54 -19.68
CA ASN A 73 -0.91 42.85 -20.93
C ASN A 73 -0.63 41.58 -21.74
N HIS A 74 -1.39 41.38 -22.81
CA HIS A 74 -1.24 40.21 -23.67
C HIS A 74 0.02 40.21 -24.54
N SER A 75 0.71 41.34 -24.71
CA SER A 75 1.94 41.43 -25.51
C SER A 75 3.18 40.94 -24.76
N GLN A 76 3.10 40.85 -23.43
CA GLN A 76 4.24 40.49 -22.56
C GLN A 76 3.80 39.46 -21.53
N ALA A 77 4.10 38.18 -21.79
CA ALA A 77 3.68 37.06 -20.93
C ALA A 77 4.24 37.07 -19.50
N ASN A 78 5.30 37.83 -19.24
CA ASN A 78 5.87 38.00 -17.91
C ASN A 78 5.55 39.37 -17.29
N SER A 79 4.59 40.10 -17.85
CA SER A 79 4.20 41.39 -17.26
C SER A 79 3.70 41.19 -15.83
N PRO A 80 4.10 42.05 -14.87
CA PRO A 80 3.66 41.98 -13.48
C PRO A 80 2.16 42.24 -13.31
N ASP A 81 1.49 42.75 -14.34
CA ASP A 81 0.05 43.00 -14.35
C ASP A 81 -0.76 41.79 -14.84
N ASN A 82 -0.08 40.76 -15.38
CA ASN A 82 -0.73 39.58 -15.88
C ASN A 82 -1.11 38.63 -14.77
N MET A 83 -2.35 38.15 -14.84
CA MET A 83 -2.87 37.14 -13.95
C MET A 83 -3.23 35.86 -14.71
N TYR A 84 -2.82 34.74 -14.14
CA TYR A 84 -3.00 33.41 -14.69
C TYR A 84 -3.72 32.51 -13.68
N MET A 85 -4.37 31.49 -14.21
CA MET A 85 -4.96 30.38 -13.47
C MET A 85 -4.49 29.07 -14.09
N LEU A 86 -4.74 27.96 -13.42
CA LEU A 86 -4.61 26.65 -14.05
C LEU A 86 -5.79 26.40 -14.99
N THR A 87 -5.56 25.64 -16.05
CA THR A 87 -6.67 25.06 -16.83
C THR A 87 -7.32 23.93 -16.03
N PHE A 88 -8.61 23.69 -16.25
CA PHE A 88 -9.31 22.56 -15.60
C PHE A 88 -8.63 21.22 -15.93
N ASP A 89 -8.14 21.05 -17.16
CA ASP A 89 -7.42 19.84 -17.57
C ASP A 89 -6.14 19.63 -16.74
N ALA A 90 -5.42 20.71 -16.41
CA ALA A 90 -4.24 20.63 -15.55
C ALA A 90 -4.62 20.24 -14.10
N GLU A 91 -5.74 20.76 -13.59
CA GLU A 91 -6.25 20.36 -12.28
C GLU A 91 -6.66 18.89 -12.23
N PHE A 92 -7.39 18.40 -13.24
CA PHE A 92 -7.75 16.98 -13.35
C PHE A 92 -6.53 16.08 -13.47
N THR A 93 -5.52 16.48 -14.26
CA THR A 93 -4.26 15.74 -14.37
C THR A 93 -3.57 15.60 -13.01
N PHE A 94 -3.65 16.62 -12.16
CA PHE A 94 -3.09 16.55 -10.81
C PHE A 94 -3.91 15.64 -9.89
N ILE A 95 -5.23 15.66 -9.99
CA ILE A 95 -6.12 14.74 -9.25
C ILE A 95 -5.81 13.29 -9.65
N ASP A 96 -5.74 12.99 -10.95
CA ASP A 96 -5.40 11.66 -11.46
C ASP A 96 -4.04 11.18 -10.93
N PHE A 97 -3.05 12.09 -10.86
CA PHE A 97 -1.76 11.78 -10.25
C PHE A 97 -1.90 11.41 -8.76
N LEU A 98 -2.71 12.13 -7.99
CA LEU A 98 -2.96 11.83 -6.58
C LEU A 98 -3.68 10.49 -6.40
N GLU A 99 -4.68 10.21 -7.23
CA GLU A 99 -5.39 8.94 -7.21
C GLU A 99 -4.47 7.78 -7.54
N LEU A 100 -3.61 7.93 -8.56
CA LEU A 100 -2.62 6.92 -8.93
C LEU A 100 -1.58 6.73 -7.83
N LYS A 101 -1.16 7.81 -7.17
CA LYS A 101 -0.25 7.74 -6.02
C LYS A 101 -0.88 6.94 -4.88
N PHE A 102 -2.12 7.25 -4.54
CA PHE A 102 -2.88 6.53 -3.51
C PHE A 102 -3.09 5.05 -3.87
N ALA A 103 -3.46 4.76 -5.12
CA ALA A 103 -3.61 3.39 -5.60
C ALA A 103 -2.30 2.59 -5.52
N ARG A 104 -1.15 3.22 -5.82
CA ARG A 104 0.17 2.60 -5.68
C ARG A 104 0.54 2.33 -4.23
N GLU A 105 0.24 3.26 -3.33
CA GLU A 105 0.45 3.08 -1.89
C GLU A 105 -0.39 1.92 -1.36
N ASN A 106 -1.68 1.89 -1.67
CA ASN A 106 -2.57 0.78 -1.31
C ASN A 106 -2.11 -0.56 -1.89
N ALA A 107 -1.68 -0.58 -3.16
CA ALA A 107 -1.15 -1.79 -3.78
C ALA A 107 0.14 -2.27 -3.10
N ARG A 108 0.99 -1.36 -2.64
CA ARG A 108 2.21 -1.69 -1.90
C ARG A 108 1.87 -2.25 -0.52
N GLU A 109 0.93 -1.65 0.20
CA GLU A 109 0.45 -2.16 1.48
C GLU A 109 -0.19 -3.55 1.33
N ALA A 110 -1.06 -3.73 0.34
CA ALA A 110 -1.66 -5.02 0.03
C ALA A 110 -0.61 -6.10 -0.27
N ARG A 111 0.48 -5.77 -0.98
CA ARG A 111 1.61 -6.69 -1.17
C ARG A 111 2.29 -7.07 0.14
N THR A 112 2.50 -6.12 1.05
CA THR A 112 3.10 -6.43 2.36
C THR A 112 2.20 -7.30 3.23
N LEU A 113 0.89 -7.04 3.22
CA LEU A 113 -0.11 -7.85 3.92
C LEU A 113 -0.19 -9.26 3.34
N SER A 114 -0.20 -9.39 2.01
CA SER A 114 -0.16 -10.67 1.32
C SER A 114 1.10 -11.48 1.70
N ASN A 115 2.28 -10.85 1.69
CA ASN A 115 3.51 -11.52 2.11
C ASN A 115 3.46 -11.99 3.57
N ARG A 116 2.88 -11.20 4.49
CA ARG A 116 2.67 -11.60 5.89
C ARG A 116 1.71 -12.79 5.98
N ALA A 117 0.62 -12.78 5.22
CA ALA A 117 -0.36 -13.87 5.21
C ALA A 117 0.26 -15.19 4.70
N ILE A 118 1.14 -15.12 3.68
CA ILE A 118 1.89 -16.29 3.20
C ILE A 118 2.76 -16.85 4.33
N TRP A 119 3.50 -16.01 5.05
CA TRP A 119 4.33 -16.45 6.18
C TRP A 119 3.52 -17.09 7.32
N ILE A 120 2.37 -16.50 7.68
CA ILE A 120 1.47 -17.06 8.70
C ILE A 120 0.95 -18.43 8.26
N SER A 121 0.59 -18.57 6.98
CA SER A 121 0.12 -19.84 6.42
C SER A 121 1.19 -20.93 6.49
N ILE A 122 2.44 -20.62 6.16
CA ILE A 122 3.56 -21.56 6.28
C ILE A 122 3.74 -22.03 7.73
N ILE A 123 3.72 -21.09 8.69
CA ILE A 123 3.85 -21.41 10.12
C ILE A 123 2.68 -22.31 10.56
N ALA A 124 1.45 -22.01 10.17
CA ALA A 124 0.28 -22.81 10.52
C ALA A 124 0.38 -24.25 9.99
N ILE A 125 0.89 -24.45 8.77
CA ILE A 125 1.13 -25.78 8.20
C ILE A 125 2.16 -26.55 9.03
N ILE A 126 3.27 -25.91 9.40
CA ILE A 126 4.32 -26.53 10.22
C ILE A 126 3.77 -26.95 11.59
N VAL A 127 3.04 -26.05 12.26
CA VAL A 127 2.43 -26.34 13.57
C VAL A 127 1.40 -27.47 13.46
N SER A 128 0.55 -27.44 12.43
CA SER A 128 -0.44 -28.50 12.17
C SER A 128 0.20 -29.87 11.97
N ALA A 129 1.35 -29.94 11.30
CA ALA A 129 2.09 -31.18 11.12
C ALA A 129 2.82 -31.66 12.39
N LEU A 130 3.35 -30.74 13.20
CA LEU A 130 4.15 -31.07 14.39
C LEU A 130 3.31 -31.41 15.62
N VAL A 131 2.16 -30.75 15.82
CA VAL A 131 1.31 -30.96 17.01
C VAL A 131 0.91 -32.43 17.20
N PRO A 132 0.44 -33.17 16.17
CA PRO A 132 0.10 -34.60 16.30
C PRO A 132 1.30 -35.48 16.70
N ILE A 133 2.50 -35.16 16.20
CA ILE A 133 3.72 -35.93 16.48
C ILE A 133 4.16 -35.72 17.93
N VAL A 134 4.10 -34.48 18.41
CA VAL A 134 4.46 -34.13 19.79
C VAL A 134 3.43 -34.67 20.78
N THR A 135 2.13 -34.57 20.49
CA THR A 135 1.10 -35.16 21.35
C THR A 135 1.17 -36.68 21.36
N ALA A 136 1.41 -37.33 20.22
CA ALA A 136 1.58 -38.79 20.17
C ALA A 136 2.81 -39.26 20.96
N SER A 137 3.93 -38.52 20.94
CA SER A 137 5.17 -38.91 21.64
C SER A 137 5.18 -38.59 23.14
N LEU A 138 4.52 -37.52 23.58
CA LEU A 138 4.51 -37.10 24.99
C LEU A 138 3.25 -37.51 25.76
N MET A 139 2.10 -37.69 25.09
CA MET A 139 0.83 -38.06 25.75
C MET A 139 0.42 -39.52 25.56
N THR A 140 1.17 -40.33 24.82
CA THR A 140 1.02 -41.79 24.96
C THR A 140 1.61 -42.21 26.30
N GLN A 141 0.80 -42.12 27.35
CA GLN A 141 0.94 -43.03 28.48
C GLN A 141 0.84 -44.43 27.87
N THR A 142 1.99 -45.09 27.71
CA THR A 142 2.05 -46.51 27.45
C THR A 142 1.44 -47.17 28.66
N VAL A 143 0.12 -47.42 28.62
CA VAL A 143 -0.55 -48.29 29.57
C VAL A 143 -0.02 -49.69 29.28
N LYS A 144 1.17 -49.98 29.82
CA LYS A 144 1.62 -51.35 30.01
C LYS A 144 0.67 -51.90 31.05
N ILE A 145 -0.33 -52.63 30.59
CA ILE A 145 -1.14 -53.45 31.49
C ILE A 145 -0.14 -54.45 32.08
N ASP A 146 0.21 -54.23 33.35
CA ASP A 146 1.05 -55.15 34.11
C ASP A 146 0.29 -56.48 34.22
N ASP A 147 0.95 -57.61 33.98
CA ASP A 147 0.32 -58.95 33.97
C ASP A 147 -0.40 -59.25 35.30
N ASN A 148 0.02 -58.57 36.39
CA ASN A 148 -0.62 -58.62 37.70
C ASN A 148 -2.00 -57.95 37.73
N GLN A 149 -2.21 -56.86 37.00
CA GLN A 149 -3.53 -56.22 36.87
C GLN A 149 -4.49 -57.09 36.05
N PHE A 150 -3.99 -57.77 35.01
CA PHE A 150 -4.78 -58.71 34.21
C PHE A 150 -5.19 -59.95 35.02
N ARG A 151 -4.28 -60.53 35.82
CA ARG A 151 -4.61 -61.66 36.71
C ARG A 151 -5.61 -61.27 37.80
N SER A 152 -5.46 -60.10 38.41
CA SER A 152 -6.39 -59.67 39.48
C SER A 152 -7.83 -59.48 38.97
N SER A 153 -8.00 -58.95 37.76
CA SER A 153 -9.31 -58.75 37.14
C SER A 153 -9.93 -60.06 36.64
N PHE A 154 -9.13 -61.01 36.14
CA PHE A 154 -9.61 -62.36 35.82
C PHE A 154 -10.00 -63.19 37.05
N THR A 155 -9.25 -63.09 38.15
CA THR A 155 -9.52 -63.85 39.39
C THR A 155 -10.74 -63.29 40.13
N SER A 156 -10.99 -61.97 40.02
CA SER A 156 -12.19 -61.31 40.57
C SER A 156 -13.48 -61.67 39.83
N ALA A 157 -13.38 -62.11 38.57
CA ALA A 157 -14.52 -62.48 37.73
C ALA A 157 -14.97 -63.95 37.88
N MET A 158 -14.22 -64.78 38.61
CA MET A 158 -14.60 -66.15 38.94
C MET A 158 -14.38 -66.45 40.42
N PRO A 159 -15.38 -66.20 41.29
CA PRO A 159 -15.34 -66.72 42.64
C PRO A 159 -15.78 -68.20 42.64
N ALA A 160 -14.94 -69.04 43.26
CA ALA A 160 -15.22 -70.37 43.78
C ALA A 160 -15.41 -71.53 42.78
N LEU A 161 -14.32 -72.25 42.51
CA LEU A 161 -14.34 -73.71 42.32
C LEU A 161 -12.96 -74.29 42.67
N SER A 162 -12.64 -74.38 43.96
CA SER A 162 -11.86 -75.49 44.54
C SER A 162 -11.43 -75.20 45.98
N SER A 163 -12.28 -75.54 46.94
CA SER A 163 -11.79 -75.94 48.26
C SER A 163 -12.87 -76.78 48.95
N SER A 164 -12.89 -78.10 48.71
CA SER A 164 -13.40 -79.11 49.66
C SER A 164 -13.21 -80.53 49.12
N THR A 165 -11.99 -81.07 49.20
CA THR A 165 -11.76 -82.51 49.42
C THR A 165 -10.36 -82.72 49.97
N SER A 166 -10.24 -82.56 51.29
CA SER A 166 -9.12 -83.11 52.07
C SER A 166 -9.53 -84.51 52.52
N VAL A 167 -9.07 -85.54 51.79
CA VAL A 167 -8.99 -86.90 52.31
C VAL A 167 -7.50 -87.18 52.48
N MET A 168 -7.05 -87.28 53.73
CA MET A 168 -5.73 -87.79 54.06
C MET A 168 -5.87 -88.87 55.14
N THR A 169 -5.21 -89.97 54.85
CA THR A 169 -5.20 -91.29 55.47
C THR A 169 -4.51 -91.34 56.83
N LYS A 170 -5.15 -91.99 57.81
CA LYS A 170 -4.70 -93.23 58.47
C LYS A 170 -5.67 -93.65 59.56
#